data_AF-A0A7W0L2H6-F1
#
_entry.id   AF-A0A7W0L2H6-F1
#
_cell.length_a   1.000
_cell.length_b   1.000
_cell.length_c   1.000
_cell.angle_alpha   90.00
_cell.angle_beta   90.00
_cell.angle_gamma   90.00
#
_symmetry.space_group_name_H-M   'P 1'
#
loop_
_entity.id
_entity.type
_entity.pdbx_description
1 polymer ?
#
loop_
_entity_poly.entity_id
_entity_poly.type
_entity_poly.pdbx_seq_one_letter_code
_entity_poly.pdbx_strand_id
1 'polypeptide(L)'
;MFGFRLQTEQPPEPRPVADGVVMRLDDVYEIDPSKMQIVRQQNMPVSDSLRIVDSRWEHLAWMHDHWADSVLSAEEQEDSDE
;
A
#
# COMPACT_ATOMS: atom_id res chain seq x y z
N MET A 1 -20.22 -10.93 18.03
CA MET A 1 -21.63 -10.50 17.90
C MET A 1 -21.72 -9.59 16.70
N PHE A 2 -22.47 -10.00 15.65
CA PHE A 2 -22.67 -9.36 14.33
C PHE A 2 -21.40 -9.16 13.48
N GLY A 3 -21.33 -9.44 12.18
CA GLY A 3 -22.30 -9.88 11.17
C GLY A 3 -21.58 -9.79 9.81
N PHE A 4 -21.87 -10.71 8.90
CA PHE A 4 -21.37 -10.70 7.52
C PHE A 4 -21.48 -9.30 6.88
N ARG A 5 -20.40 -8.76 6.32
CA ARG A 5 -20.50 -7.73 5.28
C ARG A 5 -20.01 -8.29 3.97
N LEU A 6 -20.94 -8.99 3.34
CA LEU A 6 -20.87 -9.49 1.98
C LEU A 6 -21.20 -8.29 1.06
N GLN A 7 -20.25 -7.41 0.86
CA GLN A 7 -20.27 -6.45 -0.25
C GLN A 7 -18.88 -6.49 -0.87
N THR A 8 -18.75 -7.28 -1.92
CA THR A 8 -17.79 -7.00 -2.99
C THR A 8 -18.19 -5.64 -3.56
N GLU A 9 -17.80 -4.58 -2.87
CA GLU A 9 -17.90 -3.23 -3.40
C GLU A 9 -16.97 -3.20 -4.61
N GLN A 10 -17.57 -3.07 -5.80
CA GLN A 10 -16.77 -2.81 -6.99
C GLN A 10 -15.91 -1.57 -6.70
N PRO A 11 -14.63 -1.59 -7.09
CA PRO A 11 -13.80 -0.42 -6.96
C PRO A 11 -14.49 0.78 -7.62
N PRO A 12 -14.48 1.96 -7.00
CA PRO A 12 -14.98 3.16 -7.64
C PRO A 12 -14.30 3.36 -9.00
N GLU A 13 -15.02 4.03 -9.90
CA GLU A 13 -14.49 4.35 -11.23
C GLU A 13 -13.17 5.11 -11.11
N PRO A 14 -12.15 4.75 -11.90
CA PRO A 14 -10.83 5.35 -11.80
C PRO A 14 -10.87 6.79 -12.28
N ARG A 15 -10.35 7.70 -11.47
CA ARG A 15 -10.18 9.11 -11.84
C ARG A 15 -8.78 9.31 -12.43
N PRO A 16 -8.65 9.84 -13.66
CA PRO A 16 -7.33 10.13 -14.23
C PRO A 16 -6.66 11.26 -13.45
N VAL A 17 -5.38 11.09 -13.12
CA VAL A 17 -4.58 12.08 -12.38
C VAL A 17 -3.47 12.65 -13.27
N ALA A 18 -2.78 11.78 -14.01
CA ALA A 18 -1.70 12.14 -14.93
C ALA A 18 -1.62 11.11 -16.06
N ASP A 19 -0.71 11.31 -17.02
CA ASP A 19 -0.53 10.34 -18.12
C ASP A 19 -0.16 8.96 -17.56
N GLY A 20 -1.07 7.99 -17.73
CA GLY A 20 -0.90 6.62 -17.26
C GLY A 20 -1.10 6.39 -15.76
N VAL A 21 -1.59 7.40 -15.02
CA VAL A 21 -1.86 7.28 -13.59
C VAL A 21 -3.33 7.58 -13.32
N VAL A 22 -3.98 6.66 -12.62
CA VAL A 22 -5.37 6.78 -12.17
C VAL A 22 -5.46 6.65 -10.66
N MET A 23 -6.53 7.16 -10.07
CA MET A 23 -6.80 7.09 -8.64
C MET A 23 -8.22 6.60 -8.42
N ARG A 24 -8.36 5.46 -7.75
CA ARG A 24 -9.66 4.85 -7.39
C ARG A 24 -10.06 5.24 -5.98
N LEU A 25 -9.19 4.94 -5.03
CA LEU A 25 -9.34 5.34 -3.63
C LEU A 25 -8.56 6.63 -3.40
N ASP A 26 -9.00 7.44 -2.46
CA ASP A 26 -8.30 8.69 -2.14
C ASP A 26 -6.86 8.40 -1.70
N ASP A 27 -5.93 9.17 -2.28
CA ASP A 27 -4.48 9.05 -2.08
C ASP A 27 -3.87 7.68 -2.42
N VAL A 28 -4.59 6.85 -3.21
CA VAL A 28 -4.09 5.59 -3.75
C VAL A 28 -3.96 5.68 -5.27
N TYR A 29 -2.72 5.80 -5.73
CA TYR A 29 -2.38 5.94 -7.14
C TYR A 29 -2.05 4.59 -7.77
N GLU A 30 -2.64 4.33 -8.93
CA GLU A 30 -2.48 3.10 -9.70
C GLU A 30 -2.02 3.45 -11.12
N ILE A 31 -1.31 2.53 -11.77
CA ILE A 31 -1.04 2.62 -13.20
C ILE A 31 -2.35 2.32 -13.94
N ASP A 32 -2.65 3.07 -15.00
CA ASP A 32 -3.81 2.79 -15.86
C ASP A 32 -3.80 1.31 -16.31
N PRO A 33 -4.83 0.52 -15.96
CA PRO A 33 -4.88 -0.91 -16.26
C PRO A 33 -4.75 -1.22 -17.76
N SER A 34 -5.16 -0.30 -18.64
CA SER A 34 -5.04 -0.47 -20.09
C SER A 34 -3.59 -0.51 -20.57
N LYS A 35 -2.66 0.06 -19.78
CA LYS A 35 -1.22 0.05 -20.02
C LYS A 35 -0.54 -1.22 -19.44
N MET A 36 -1.22 -1.99 -18.59
CA MET A 36 -0.67 -3.17 -17.88
C MET A 36 -1.02 -4.50 -18.58
N GLN A 37 -0.46 -4.75 -19.77
CA GLN A 37 -0.82 -5.92 -20.60
C GLN A 37 0.01 -7.18 -20.34
N ILE A 38 1.29 -7.02 -19.98
CA ILE A 38 2.21 -8.16 -19.74
C ILE A 38 2.02 -8.71 -18.33
N VAL A 39 1.99 -7.82 -17.34
CA VAL A 39 1.69 -8.13 -15.95
C VAL A 39 0.41 -7.41 -15.60
N ARG A 40 -0.70 -8.14 -15.52
CA ARG A 40 -2.00 -7.56 -15.23
C ARG A 40 -2.08 -7.14 -13.77
N GLN A 41 -2.75 -6.03 -13.53
CA GLN A 41 -3.11 -5.61 -12.18
C GLN A 41 -4.05 -6.64 -11.55
N GLN A 42 -3.86 -6.92 -10.27
CA GLN A 42 -4.69 -7.88 -9.54
C GLN A 42 -6.07 -7.26 -9.25
N ASN A 43 -7.12 -8.03 -9.44
CA ASN A 43 -8.47 -7.64 -9.04
C ASN A 43 -8.68 -8.06 -7.58
N MET A 44 -8.55 -7.10 -6.66
CA MET A 44 -8.70 -7.31 -5.23
C MET A 44 -9.94 -6.60 -4.69
N PRO A 45 -10.58 -7.12 -3.62
CA PRO A 45 -11.66 -6.41 -2.95
C PRO A 45 -11.21 -5.05 -2.42
N VAL A 46 -12.06 -4.03 -2.51
CA VAL A 46 -11.78 -2.68 -1.97
C VAL A 46 -11.44 -2.73 -0.48
N SER A 47 -12.12 -3.58 0.28
CA SER A 47 -11.84 -3.78 1.71
C SER A 47 -10.41 -4.23 1.98
N ASP A 48 -9.84 -5.06 1.09
CA ASP A 48 -8.44 -5.48 1.22
C ASP A 48 -7.49 -4.35 0.88
N SER A 49 -7.79 -3.54 -0.14
CA SER A 49 -6.97 -2.37 -0.47
C SER A 49 -6.93 -1.38 0.70
N LEU A 50 -8.09 -1.07 1.28
CA LEU A 50 -8.19 -0.18 2.44
C LEU A 50 -7.42 -0.75 3.65
N ARG A 51 -7.57 -2.05 3.93
CA ARG A 51 -6.83 -2.72 5.00
C ARG A 51 -5.31 -2.61 4.80
N ILE A 52 -4.81 -2.81 3.58
CA ILE A 52 -3.38 -2.71 3.28
C ILE A 52 -2.87 -1.28 3.47
N VAL A 53 -3.62 -0.29 2.97
CA VAL A 53 -3.25 1.13 3.11
C VAL A 53 -3.21 1.54 4.58
N ASP A 54 -4.18 1.12 5.37
CA ASP A 54 -4.24 1.39 6.80
C ASP A 54 -3.05 0.77 7.56
N SER A 55 -2.80 -0.53 7.34
CA SER A 55 -1.64 -1.22 7.95
C SER A 55 -0.30 -0.62 7.52
N ARG A 56 -0.18 -0.06 6.32
CA ARG A 56 1.03 0.65 5.88
C ARG A 56 1.31 1.85 6.77
N TRP A 57 0.29 2.65 7.10
CA TRP A 57 0.48 3.83 7.95
C TRP A 57 0.85 3.47 9.38
N GLU A 58 0.22 2.44 9.95
CA GLU A 58 0.60 1.91 11.26
C GLU A 58 2.06 1.42 11.27
N HIS A 59 2.47 0.68 10.23
CA HIS A 59 3.84 0.21 10.12
C HIS A 59 4.85 1.36 9.98
N LEU A 60 4.55 2.38 9.17
CA LEU A 60 5.42 3.55 9.03
C LEU A 60 5.52 4.35 10.34
N ALA A 61 4.41 4.50 11.07
CA ALA A 61 4.42 5.14 12.38
C ALA A 61 5.32 4.37 13.36
N TRP A 62 5.23 3.04 13.38
CA TRP A 62 6.12 2.20 14.17
C TRP A 62 7.59 2.33 13.75
N MET A 63 7.88 2.31 12.44
CA MET A 63 9.24 2.48 11.92
C MET A 63 9.85 3.82 12.36
N HIS A 64 9.05 4.89 12.31
CA HIS A 64 9.49 6.21 12.75
C HIS A 64 9.71 6.25 14.26
N ASP A 65 8.78 5.74 15.07
CA ASP A 65 8.93 5.71 16.53
C ASP A 65 10.16 4.88 16.97
N HIS A 66 10.42 3.76 16.30
CA HIS A 66 11.48 2.85 16.70
C HIS A 66 12.87 3.27 16.18
N TRP A 67 12.95 3.90 15.02
CA TRP A 67 14.23 4.12 14.33
C TRP A 67 14.55 5.58 14.01
N ALA A 68 13.63 6.53 14.12
CA ALA A 68 13.88 7.91 13.66
C ALA A 68 15.03 8.61 14.41
N ASP A 69 15.27 8.24 15.66
CA ASP A 69 16.35 8.80 16.49
C ASP A 69 17.66 8.00 16.40
N SER A 70 17.72 6.96 15.57
CA SER A 70 18.88 6.08 15.43
C SER A 70 19.48 6.17 14.04
N VAL A 71 20.80 6.40 13.97
CA VAL A 71 21.57 6.23 12.74
C VAL A 71 22.21 4.85 12.79
N LEU A 72 21.80 3.95 11.90
CA LEU A 72 22.46 2.65 11.74
C LEU A 72 23.67 2.82 10.82
N SER A 73 24.88 2.70 11.37
CA SER A 73 26.09 2.57 10.57
C SER A 73 26.20 1.15 10.04
N ALA A 74 26.42 0.99 8.74
CA ALA A 74 26.66 -0.33 8.15
C ALA A 74 27.94 -0.99 8.72
N GLU A 75 28.95 -0.20 9.10
CA GLU A 75 30.19 -0.71 9.71
C GLU A 75 29.96 -1.28 11.12
N GLU A 76 29.03 -0.73 11.90
CA GLU A 76 28.75 -1.20 13.28
C GLU A 76 27.96 -2.51 13.30
N GLN A 77 27.28 -2.88 12.21
CA GLN A 77 26.57 -4.16 12.11
C GLN A 77 27.49 -5.34 11.79
N GLU A 78 28.58 -5.13 11.03
CA GLU A 78 29.50 -6.22 10.65
C GLU A 78 30.28 -6.78 11.86
N ASP A 79 30.54 -5.94 12.88
CA ASP A 79 31.25 -6.35 14.11
C ASP A 79 30.37 -7.10 15.12
N SER A 80 29.04 -7.10 14.95
CA SER A 80 28.10 -7.75 15.88
C SER A 80 27.74 -9.21 15.55
N ASP A 81 28.20 -9.71 14.40
CA ASP A 81 27.98 -11.08 13.93
C ASP A 81 29.22 -12.01 14.14
N GLU A 82 30.23 -11.59 14.91
CA GLU A 82 31.42 -12.39 15.29
C GLU A 82 31.44 -12.84 16.76
#